data_AF-A0A5C1YBL3-F1
#
_entry.id   AF-A0A5C1YBL3-F1
#
_cell.length_a   1.000
_cell.length_b   1.000
_cell.length_c   1.000
_cell.angle_alpha   90.00
_cell.angle_beta   90.00
_cell.angle_gamma   90.00
#
_symmetry.space_group_name_H-M   'P 1'
#
loop_
_entity.id
_entity.type
_entity.pdbx_description
1 polymer ?
#
loop_
_entity_poly.entity_id
_entity_poly.type
_entity_poly.pdbx_seq_one_letter_code
_entity_poly.pdbx_strand_id
1 'polypeptide(L)'
;MASDAAGRPEDGNAFTRFFDRVDHALEPIFGAPPITEASDPVDPAELAARPCPVCGHPISEHTFAEASGNVLMECPTDDRLPERADDAPLNELGMPSSGERLERQQARQTSD
;
A
#
# COMPACT_ATOMS: atom_id res chain seq x y z
N MET A 1 30.49 12.88 31.10
CA MET A 1 29.86 12.00 32.10
C MET A 1 29.21 12.89 33.14
N ALA A 2 27.88 12.94 33.18
CA ALA A 2 27.11 13.65 34.18
C ALA A 2 25.76 12.92 34.31
N SER A 3 25.79 11.80 35.03
CA SER A 3 24.62 11.01 35.38
C SER A 3 24.65 10.86 36.90
N ASP A 4 24.12 11.84 37.62
CA ASP A 4 23.73 11.65 39.03
C ASP A 4 22.91 12.84 39.50
N ALA A 5 21.60 12.79 39.22
CA ALA A 5 20.54 13.41 40.02
C ALA A 5 19.20 13.37 39.26
N ALA A 6 18.49 12.23 39.28
CA ALA A 6 17.04 12.26 39.04
C ALA A 6 16.35 10.96 39.50
N GLY A 7 15.48 11.10 40.50
CA GLY A 7 14.21 10.37 40.58
C GLY A 7 14.21 9.00 41.26
N ARG A 8 13.22 8.80 42.15
CA ARG A 8 12.81 7.50 42.68
C ARG A 8 12.31 6.61 41.52
N PRO A 9 12.54 5.28 41.53
CA PRO A 9 12.28 4.39 40.38
C PRO A 9 10.82 4.31 39.89
N GLU A 10 9.87 4.83 40.66
CA GLU A 10 8.43 4.74 40.37
C GLU A 10 7.90 5.92 39.49
N ASP A 11 8.72 6.95 39.24
CA ASP A 11 8.34 8.12 38.45
C ASP A 11 9.34 8.33 37.31
N GLY A 12 8.99 7.80 36.13
CA GLY A 12 9.76 7.97 34.90
C GLY A 12 10.17 9.43 34.65
N ASN A 13 11.40 9.63 34.19
CA ASN A 13 11.95 10.96 33.94
C ASN A 13 11.13 11.70 32.84
N ALA A 14 11.21 13.03 32.82
CA ALA A 14 10.43 13.85 31.86
C ALA A 14 10.74 13.50 30.38
N PHE A 15 11.91 12.94 30.13
CA PHE A 15 12.33 12.45 28.82
C PHE A 15 11.51 11.20 28.41
N THR A 16 11.37 10.20 29.28
CA THR A 16 10.53 9.02 29.02
C THR A 16 9.08 9.42 28.76
N ARG A 17 8.50 10.30 29.59
CA ARG A 17 7.12 10.79 29.40
C ARG A 17 6.89 11.54 28.08
N PHE A 18 7.93 12.16 27.53
CA PHE A 18 7.85 12.78 26.21
C PHE A 18 7.73 11.72 25.12
N PHE A 19 8.59 10.70 25.13
CA PHE A 19 8.54 9.62 24.14
C PHE A 19 7.25 8.81 24.26
N ASP A 20 6.77 8.50 25.47
CA ASP A 20 5.49 7.81 25.68
C ASP A 20 4.32 8.59 25.07
N ARG A 21 4.32 9.93 25.18
CA ARG A 21 3.29 10.79 24.58
C ARG A 21 3.36 10.77 23.06
N VAL A 22 4.57 10.84 22.52
CA VAL A 22 4.78 10.82 21.06
C VAL A 22 4.36 9.46 20.50
N ASP A 23 4.78 8.36 21.14
CA ASP A 23 4.44 7.00 20.74
C ASP A 23 2.92 6.79 20.74
N HIS A 24 2.24 7.18 21.82
CA HIS A 24 0.77 7.09 21.90
C HIS A 24 0.04 7.96 20.86
N ALA A 25 0.59 9.12 20.50
CA ALA A 25 0.02 9.96 19.45
C ALA A 25 0.19 9.36 18.05
N LEU A 26 1.22 8.55 17.85
CA LEU A 26 1.56 7.92 16.57
C LEU A 26 0.97 6.51 16.41
N GLU A 27 0.62 5.85 17.51
CA GLU A 27 0.01 4.52 17.55
C GLU A 27 -1.21 4.35 16.60
N PRO A 28 -2.12 5.32 16.43
CA PRO A 28 -3.24 5.15 15.49
C PRO A 28 -2.85 5.14 14.01
N ILE A 29 -1.67 5.69 13.67
CA ILE A 29 -1.20 5.85 12.29
C ILE A 29 -0.20 4.74 11.93
N PHE A 30 0.69 4.42 12.85
CA PHE A 30 1.80 3.48 12.66
C PHE A 30 1.68 2.21 13.50
N GLY A 31 0.62 2.09 14.32
CA GLY A 31 0.37 0.91 15.13
C GLY A 31 0.02 -0.30 14.28
N ALA A 32 -0.03 -1.45 14.94
CA ALA A 32 -0.47 -2.67 14.31
C ALA A 32 -1.87 -2.42 13.69
N PRO A 33 -2.09 -2.80 12.42
CA PRO A 33 -3.41 -2.71 11.84
C PRO A 33 -4.40 -3.41 12.79
N PRO A 34 -5.62 -2.86 12.98
CA PRO A 34 -6.60 -3.50 13.84
C PRO A 34 -6.69 -4.96 13.39
N ILE A 35 -6.52 -5.88 14.34
CA ILE A 35 -6.74 -7.30 14.09
C ILE A 35 -8.25 -7.43 13.86
N THR A 36 -8.68 -7.18 12.63
CA THR A 36 -10.02 -7.54 12.19
C THR A 36 -10.12 -9.05 12.35
N GLU A 37 -11.31 -9.56 12.70
CA GLU A 37 -11.58 -10.99 12.59
C GLU A 37 -11.04 -11.45 11.24
N ALA A 38 -10.26 -12.54 11.26
CA ALA A 38 -9.59 -13.06 10.08
C ALA A 38 -10.58 -12.99 8.92
N SER A 39 -10.20 -12.27 7.85
CA SER A 39 -11.06 -12.10 6.68
C SER A 39 -11.67 -13.46 6.33
N ASP A 40 -12.97 -13.48 5.99
CA ASP A 40 -13.64 -14.72 5.62
C ASP A 40 -12.74 -15.51 4.67
N PRO A 41 -12.54 -16.82 4.91
CA PRO A 41 -11.69 -17.62 4.07
C PRO A 41 -12.17 -17.47 2.63
N VAL A 42 -11.32 -16.89 1.79
CA VAL A 42 -11.63 -16.66 0.38
C VAL A 42 -11.86 -18.02 -0.27
N ASP A 43 -13.02 -18.20 -0.90
CA ASP A 43 -13.33 -19.42 -1.63
C ASP A 43 -12.26 -19.63 -2.73
N PRO A 44 -11.55 -20.78 -2.74
CA PRO A 44 -10.56 -21.07 -3.79
C PRO A 44 -11.13 -21.00 -5.19
N ALA A 45 -12.42 -21.37 -5.37
CA ALA A 45 -13.09 -21.28 -6.66
C ALA A 45 -13.33 -19.83 -7.09
N GLU A 46 -13.69 -18.96 -6.15
CA GLU A 46 -13.80 -17.52 -6.39
C GLU A 46 -12.44 -16.94 -6.77
N LEU A 47 -11.39 -17.26 -5.99
CA LEU A 47 -10.04 -16.77 -6.25
C LEU A 47 -9.53 -17.21 -7.63
N ALA A 48 -9.79 -18.47 -8.01
CA ALA A 48 -9.43 -19.03 -9.30
C ALA A 48 -10.14 -18.34 -10.47
N ALA A 49 -11.39 -17.89 -10.26
CA ALA A 49 -12.19 -17.19 -11.27
C ALA A 49 -11.89 -15.68 -11.37
N ARG A 50 -11.11 -15.10 -10.45
CA ARG A 50 -10.78 -13.66 -10.49
C ARG A 50 -9.95 -13.34 -11.75
N PRO A 51 -10.20 -12.20 -12.40
CA PRO A 51 -9.44 -11.78 -13.56
C PRO A 51 -8.02 -11.36 -13.15
N CYS A 52 -7.03 -11.80 -13.90
CA CYS A 52 -5.65 -11.34 -13.78
C CYS A 52 -5.59 -9.83 -14.07
N PRO A 53 -4.93 -9.01 -13.24
CA PRO A 53 -4.89 -7.56 -13.42
C PRO A 53 -4.08 -7.13 -14.66
N VAL A 54 -3.26 -8.04 -15.20
CA VAL A 54 -2.46 -7.79 -16.40
C VAL A 54 -3.25 -8.18 -17.65
N CYS A 55 -3.73 -9.43 -17.74
CA CYS A 55 -4.37 -9.95 -18.95
C CYS A 55 -5.88 -10.08 -18.95
N GLY A 56 -6.53 -9.93 -17.79
CA GLY A 56 -7.97 -10.08 -17.66
C GLY A 56 -8.47 -11.53 -17.67
N HIS A 57 -7.66 -12.52 -18.07
CA HIS A 57 -8.04 -13.93 -18.01
C HIS A 57 -8.15 -14.42 -16.55
N PRO A 58 -9.00 -15.43 -16.28
CA PRO A 58 -9.06 -16.08 -14.97
C PRO A 58 -7.67 -16.51 -14.47
N ILE A 59 -7.40 -16.34 -13.18
CA ILE A 59 -6.14 -16.80 -12.55
C ILE A 59 -5.94 -18.31 -12.75
N SER A 60 -7.02 -19.09 -12.80
CA SER A 60 -6.98 -20.54 -13.06
C SER A 60 -6.36 -20.93 -14.40
N GLU A 61 -6.30 -20.01 -15.37
CA GLU A 61 -5.69 -20.27 -16.68
C GLU A 61 -4.16 -20.04 -16.67
N HIS A 62 -3.60 -19.52 -15.58
CA HIS A 62 -2.16 -19.28 -15.44
C HIS A 62 -1.44 -20.55 -15.00
N THR A 63 -0.19 -20.70 -15.43
CA THR A 63 0.66 -21.80 -14.97
C THR A 63 1.69 -21.29 -13.96
N PHE A 64 2.06 -22.14 -13.01
CA PHE A 64 3.03 -21.82 -11.96
C PHE A 64 4.24 -22.72 -12.10
N ALA A 65 5.42 -22.14 -12.28
CA ALA A 65 6.69 -22.85 -12.41
C ALA A 65 7.62 -22.51 -11.25
N GLU A 66 8.24 -23.53 -10.67
CA GLU A 66 9.32 -23.32 -9.68
C GLU A 66 10.65 -23.14 -10.41
N ALA A 67 11.24 -21.95 -10.29
CA ALA A 67 12.53 -21.62 -10.89
C ALA A 67 13.46 -21.01 -9.85
N SER A 68 14.60 -21.67 -9.61
CA SER A 68 15.67 -21.18 -8.72
C SER A 68 15.19 -20.83 -7.30
N GLY A 69 14.22 -21.58 -6.78
CA GLY A 69 13.63 -21.34 -5.45
C GLY A 69 12.55 -20.26 -5.40
N ASN A 70 12.14 -19.72 -6.55
CA ASN A 70 11.00 -18.81 -6.67
C ASN A 70 9.85 -19.51 -7.41
N VAL A 71 8.61 -19.15 -7.05
CA VAL A 71 7.43 -19.52 -7.83
C VAL A 71 7.17 -18.39 -8.83
N LEU A 72 7.26 -18.71 -10.12
CA LEU A 72 6.93 -17.81 -11.21
C LEU A 72 5.53 -18.16 -11.73
N MET A 73 4.70 -17.13 -11.96
CA MET A 73 3.39 -17.27 -12.59
C MET A 73 3.48 -16.83 -14.05
N GLU A 74 3.09 -17.69 -14.98
CA GLU A 74 3.11 -17.43 -16.41
C GLU A 74 1.71 -17.13 -16.93
N CYS A 75 1.59 -16.06 -17.71
CA CYS A 75 0.35 -15.61 -18.31
C CYS A 75 -0.06 -16.51 -19.49
N PRO A 76 -1.36 -16.84 -19.68
CA PRO A 76 -1.81 -17.63 -20.84
C PRO A 76 -1.76 -16.86 -22.16
N THR A 77 -1.48 -15.56 -22.14
CA THR A 77 -1.35 -14.74 -23.35
C THR A 77 0.11 -14.41 -23.63
N ASP A 78 0.52 -14.60 -24.89
CA ASP A 78 1.83 -14.18 -25.40
C ASP A 78 1.82 -12.69 -25.81
N ASP A 79 0.63 -12.09 -25.88
CA ASP A 79 0.49 -10.66 -26.17
C ASP A 79 1.04 -9.86 -24.99
N ARG A 80 2.14 -9.12 -25.24
CA ARG A 80 2.54 -8.04 -24.35
C ARG A 80 1.43 -6.99 -24.42
N LEU A 81 0.48 -7.09 -23.51
CA LEU A 81 -0.62 -6.15 -23.45
C LEU A 81 -0.03 -4.75 -23.25
N PRO A 82 -0.51 -3.76 -24.03
CA PRO A 82 -0.06 -2.40 -23.83
C PRO A 82 -0.30 -2.06 -22.36
N GLU A 83 0.68 -1.39 -21.73
CA GLU A 83 0.41 -0.70 -20.47
C GLU A 83 -0.87 0.10 -20.69
N ARG A 84 -1.80 0.04 -19.72
CA ARG A 84 -3.01 0.87 -19.82
C ARG A 84 -2.53 2.30 -20.06
N ALA A 85 -2.87 2.85 -21.23
CA ALA A 85 -2.65 4.25 -21.52
C ALA A 85 -3.58 5.03 -20.59
N ASP A 86 -3.09 5.32 -19.39
CA ASP A 86 -3.74 6.23 -18.47
C ASP A 86 -3.06 7.58 -18.63
N ASP A 87 -3.46 8.30 -19.68
CA ASP A 87 -3.01 9.67 -19.95
C ASP A 87 -3.69 10.68 -19.01
N ALA A 88 -4.36 10.20 -17.95
CA ALA A 88 -5.01 11.06 -16.98
C ALA A 88 -3.98 11.95 -16.27
N PRO A 89 -4.28 13.24 -16.05
CA PRO A 89 -3.38 14.14 -15.35
C PRO A 89 -3.12 13.62 -13.94
N LEU A 90 -1.88 13.33 -13.59
CA LEU A 90 -1.53 12.83 -12.25
C LEU A 90 -1.36 13.99 -11.25
N ASN A 91 -1.65 13.73 -9.99
CA ASN A 91 -1.35 14.65 -8.88
C ASN A 91 0.09 14.43 -8.37
N GLU A 92 0.49 15.18 -7.35
CA GLU A 92 1.85 15.10 -6.79
C GLU A 92 2.22 13.75 -6.14
N LEU A 93 1.24 12.87 -5.93
CA LEU A 93 1.42 11.52 -5.39
C LEU A 93 1.42 10.44 -6.48
N GLY A 94 1.32 10.83 -7.76
CA GLY A 94 1.24 9.89 -8.87
C GLY A 94 -0.11 9.20 -9.02
N MET A 95 -1.18 9.76 -8.42
CA MET A 95 -2.56 9.25 -8.55
C MET A 95 -3.35 10.11 -9.55
N PRO A 96 -4.41 9.59 -10.19
CA PRO A 96 -5.27 10.38 -11.07
C PRO A 96 -5.81 11.64 -10.36
N SER A 97 -5.67 12.79 -11.00
CA SER A 97 -6.19 14.06 -10.48
C SER A 97 -7.70 14.08 -10.53
N SER A 98 -8.33 14.62 -9.49
CA SER A 98 -9.79 14.73 -9.37
C SER A 98 -10.21 16.11 -8.87
N GLY A 99 -11.48 16.46 -9.10
CA GLY A 99 -12.10 17.71 -8.65
C GLY A 99 -11.36 18.98 -9.09
N GLU A 100 -11.28 19.97 -8.19
CA GLU A 100 -10.65 21.27 -8.44
C GLU A 100 -9.17 21.18 -8.89
N ARG A 101 -8.48 20.07 -8.58
CA ARG A 101 -7.09 19.86 -9.02
C ARG A 101 -7.03 19.52 -10.50
N LEU A 102 -7.95 18.69 -10.98
CA LEU A 102 -8.05 18.35 -12.40
C LEU A 102 -8.37 19.61 -13.22
N GLU A 103 -9.32 20.41 -12.76
CA GLU A 103 -9.71 21.67 -13.41
C GLU A 103 -8.54 22.65 -13.55
N ARG A 104 -7.74 22.82 -12.48
CA ARG A 104 -6.54 23.67 -12.49
C ARG A 104 -5.48 23.19 -13.47
N GLN A 105 -5.27 21.88 -13.58
CA GLN A 105 -4.28 21.34 -14.52
C GLN A 105 -4.74 21.48 -15.97
N GLN A 106 -6.01 21.21 -16.25
CA GLN A 106 -6.59 21.39 -17.59
C GLN A 106 -6.52 22.86 -18.04
N ALA A 107 -6.85 23.81 -17.16
CA ALA A 107 -6.73 25.24 -17.46
C ALA A 107 -5.29 25.64 -17.83
N ARG A 108 -4.28 25.09 -17.14
CA ARG A 108 -2.86 25.32 -17.47
C ARG A 108 -2.50 24.74 -18.84
N GLN A 109 -2.93 23.52 -19.14
CA GLN A 109 -2.65 22.85 -20.42
C GLN A 109 -3.30 23.53 -21.63
N THR A 110 -4.42 24.22 -21.47
CA THR A 110 -5.09 24.97 -22.56
C THR A 110 -4.53 26.38 -22.78
N SER A 111 -3.61 26.82 -21.92
CA SER A 111 -3.03 28.17 -21.98
C SER A 111 -1.68 28.23 -22.70
N ASP A 112 -1.10 27.07 -23.02
CA ASP A 112 0.07 26.87 -23.89
C ASP A 112 -0.37 26.55 -25.32
#